data_AF-X1RQD7-F1
#
_entry.id   AF-X1RQD7-F1
#
_cell.length_a   1.000
_cell.length_b   1.000
_cell.length_c   1.000
_cell.angle_alpha   90.00
_cell.angle_beta   90.00
_cell.angle_gamma   90.00
#
_symmetry.space_group_name_H-M   'P 1'
#
loop_
_entity.id
_entity.type
_entity.pdbx_description
1 polymer ?
#
loop_
_entity_poly.entity_id
_entity_poly.type
_entity_poly.pdbx_seq_one_letter_code
_entity_poly.pdbx_strand_id
1 'polypeptide(L)'
;MWKQTTKIERNLKIFKEELDDFLPKKILDFHTHICPRVAVPSDIEDAINAGGNKLTEYTMDELKEDLKNLYPERDCYAVCFGVPDKQLD
;
A
#
# COMPACT_ATOMS: atom_id res chain seq x y z
N MET A 1 -12.84 9.18 0.33
CA MET A 1 -12.36 8.11 1.23
C MET A 1 -11.59 7.12 0.36
N TRP A 2 -10.27 7.27 0.22
CA TRP A 2 -9.48 6.44 -0.72
C TRP A 2 -9.47 4.95 -0.34
N LYS A 3 -9.63 4.66 0.96
CA LYS A 3 -9.80 3.30 1.49
C LYS A 3 -11.15 2.65 1.14
N GLN A 4 -12.12 3.41 0.63
CA GLN A 4 -13.38 2.83 0.16
C GLN A 4 -13.25 2.45 -1.31
N THR A 5 -12.60 1.31 -1.53
CA THR A 5 -12.54 0.62 -2.82
C THR A 5 -13.95 0.13 -3.15
N THR A 6 -14.58 0.64 -4.20
CA THR A 6 -16.04 0.61 -4.41
C THR A 6 -16.70 -0.75 -4.69
N LYS A 7 -16.07 -1.89 -4.32
CA LYS A 7 -16.68 -3.19 -3.97
C LYS A 7 -15.56 -4.18 -3.63
N ILE A 8 -15.08 -4.19 -2.38
CA ILE A 8 -14.09 -5.18 -1.88
C ILE A 8 -14.51 -6.60 -2.28
N GLU A 9 -15.80 -6.92 -2.18
CA GLU A 9 -16.36 -8.22 -2.59
C GLU A 9 -16.11 -8.55 -4.06
N ARG A 10 -16.25 -7.57 -4.98
CA ARG A 10 -16.01 -7.79 -6.41
C ARG A 10 -14.53 -8.03 -6.67
N ASN A 11 -13.65 -7.22 -6.07
CA ASN A 11 -12.21 -7.35 -6.26
C ASN A 11 -11.72 -8.68 -5.69
N LEU A 12 -12.22 -9.07 -4.51
CA LEU A 12 -11.89 -10.34 -3.88
C LEU A 12 -12.41 -11.53 -4.69
N LYS A 13 -13.57 -11.41 -5.35
CA LYS A 13 -14.07 -12.43 -6.28
C LYS A 13 -13.09 -12.62 -7.45
N ILE A 14 -12.69 -11.53 -8.12
CA ILE A 14 -11.72 -11.58 -9.23
C ILE A 14 -10.39 -12.20 -8.75
N PHE A 15 -9.89 -11.77 -7.60
CA PHE A 15 -8.68 -12.35 -7.00
C PHE A 15 -8.80 -13.86 -6.83
N LYS A 16 -9.90 -14.34 -6.24
CA LYS A 16 -10.14 -15.78 -6.01
C LYS A 16 -10.27 -16.57 -7.31
N GLU A 17 -10.96 -16.03 -8.30
CA GLU A 17 -11.25 -16.73 -9.56
C GLU A 17 -10.07 -16.71 -10.55
N GLU A 18 -9.24 -15.67 -10.53
CA GLU A 18 -8.23 -15.44 -11.56
C GLU A 18 -6.79 -15.49 -11.04
N LEU A 19 -6.55 -15.18 -9.76
CA LEU A 19 -5.21 -14.98 -9.23
C LEU A 19 -4.78 -15.98 -8.15
N ASP A 20 -5.72 -16.46 -7.33
CA ASP A 20 -5.42 -17.19 -6.10
C ASP A 20 -4.63 -18.49 -6.36
N ASP A 21 -5.03 -19.26 -7.38
CA ASP A 21 -4.43 -20.56 -7.67
C ASP A 21 -2.98 -20.49 -8.16
N PHE A 22 -2.57 -19.38 -8.80
CA PHE A 22 -1.19 -19.26 -9.31
C PHE A 22 -0.26 -18.52 -8.36
N LEU A 23 -0.78 -17.71 -7.43
CA LEU A 23 0.04 -16.91 -6.53
C LEU A 23 0.67 -17.77 -5.43
N PRO A 24 1.96 -17.56 -5.11
CA PRO A 24 2.63 -18.30 -4.04
C PRO A 24 2.03 -17.99 -2.67
N LYS A 25 2.28 -18.88 -1.70
CA LYS A 25 1.90 -18.67 -0.29
C LYS A 25 2.66 -17.53 0.40
N LYS A 26 3.83 -17.17 -0.13
CA LYS A 26 4.66 -16.06 0.35
C LYS A 26 4.74 -14.99 -0.73
N ILE A 27 4.37 -13.76 -0.39
CA ILE A 27 4.41 -12.62 -1.29
C ILE A 27 5.38 -11.59 -0.73
N LEU A 28 6.29 -11.11 -1.56
CA LEU A 28 7.17 -9.99 -1.25
C LEU A 28 6.85 -8.84 -2.20
N ASP A 29 6.36 -7.73 -1.66
CA ASP A 29 6.35 -6.45 -2.36
C ASP A 29 7.76 -5.85 -2.28
N PHE A 30 8.40 -5.69 -3.44
CA PHE A 30 9.78 -5.22 -3.50
C PHE A 30 9.90 -3.70 -3.42
N HIS A 31 8.78 -2.97 -3.48
CA HIS A 31 8.81 -1.52 -3.58
C HIS A 31 7.56 -0.89 -2.94
N THR A 32 7.64 -0.62 -1.64
CA THR A 32 6.55 0.02 -0.90
C THR A 32 7.06 1.29 -0.21
N HIS A 33 6.32 2.40 -0.34
CA HIS A 33 6.62 3.63 0.37
C HIS A 33 5.74 3.79 1.61
N ILE A 34 6.36 4.15 2.73
CA ILE A 34 5.72 4.45 4.00
C ILE A 34 5.96 5.92 4.32
N CYS A 35 4.87 6.60 4.62
CA CYS A 35 4.77 8.05 4.69
C CYS A 35 4.06 8.46 5.98
N PRO A 36 4.60 8.16 7.18
CA PRO A 36 4.00 8.63 8.42
C PRO A 36 4.08 10.16 8.44
N ARG A 37 3.07 10.85 8.97
CA ARG A 37 2.99 12.32 8.85
C ARG A 37 4.25 13.04 9.35
N VAL A 38 4.91 12.48 10.37
CA VAL A 38 6.15 13.00 10.97
C VAL A 38 7.37 12.97 10.02
N ALA A 39 7.34 12.14 8.97
CA ALA A 39 8.42 11.99 8.00
C ALA A 39 8.12 12.71 6.68
N VAL A 40 6.95 13.33 6.54
CA VAL A 40 6.59 14.11 5.35
C VAL A 40 7.18 15.52 5.50
N PRO A 41 7.97 16.01 4.53
CA PRO A 41 8.50 17.37 4.53
C PRO A 41 7.39 18.41 4.72
N SER A 42 7.67 19.43 5.55
CA SER A 42 6.68 20.45 5.93
C SER A 42 6.21 21.33 4.77
N ASP A 43 6.99 21.41 3.70
CA ASP A 43 6.69 22.13 2.46
C ASP A 43 5.73 21.35 1.53
N ILE A 44 5.48 20.06 1.82
CA ILE A 44 4.38 19.30 1.22
C ILE A 44 3.13 19.54 2.07
N GLU A 45 2.51 20.71 1.85
CA GLU A 45 1.41 21.21 2.69
C GLU A 45 0.17 20.29 2.66
N ASP A 46 -0.18 19.75 1.49
CA ASP A 46 -1.53 19.16 1.29
C ASP A 46 -1.55 17.64 1.17
N ALA A 47 -0.62 17.02 0.43
CA ALA A 47 -0.53 15.56 0.24
C ALA A 47 0.64 15.14 -0.65
N ILE A 48 1.09 13.91 -0.46
CA ILE A 48 2.01 13.21 -1.36
C ILE A 48 1.28 12.86 -2.66
N ASN A 49 1.91 13.20 -3.78
CA ASN A 49 1.44 12.80 -5.10
C ASN A 49 1.92 11.38 -5.42
N ALA A 50 1.13 10.38 -5.04
CA ALA A 50 1.43 8.97 -5.28
C ALA A 50 0.92 8.44 -6.64
N GLY A 51 0.65 9.33 -7.61
CA GLY A 51 0.10 8.94 -8.92
C GLY A 51 -1.36 8.45 -8.89
N GLY A 52 -2.01 8.51 -7.72
CA GLY A 52 -3.40 8.11 -7.49
C GLY A 52 -4.09 9.06 -6.50
N ASN A 53 -4.72 8.50 -5.46
CA ASN A 53 -5.29 9.32 -4.40
C ASN A 53 -4.19 10.11 -3.70
N LYS A 54 -4.48 11.39 -3.42
CA LYS A 54 -3.63 12.23 -2.59
C LYS A 54 -3.56 11.66 -1.17
N LEU A 55 -2.37 11.27 -0.72
CA LEU A 55 -2.14 10.70 0.61
C LEU A 55 -1.51 11.74 1.53
N THR A 56 -2.11 11.97 2.69
CA THR A 56 -1.52 12.80 3.74
C THR A 56 -0.62 12.00 4.67
N GLU A 57 -0.91 10.71 4.79
CA GLU A 57 -0.20 9.75 5.63
C GLU A 57 -0.44 8.32 5.08
N TYR A 58 0.58 7.46 5.24
CA TYR A 58 0.45 6.03 5.09
C TYR A 58 1.46 5.32 5.99
N THR A 59 0.99 4.52 6.94
CA THR A 59 1.81 3.95 8.02
C THR A 59 2.12 2.48 7.81
N MET A 60 3.10 1.97 8.57
CA MET A 60 3.41 0.53 8.60
C MET A 60 2.20 -0.33 9.01
N ASP A 61 1.36 0.16 9.91
CA ASP A 61 0.21 -0.61 10.39
C ASP A 61 -0.92 -0.65 9.37
N GLU A 62 -1.12 0.44 8.62
CA GLU A 62 -2.02 0.46 7.47
C GLU A 62 -1.53 -0.49 6.36
N LEU A 63 -0.22 -0.50 6.07
CA LEU A 63 0.35 -1.47 5.13
C LEU A 63 0.08 -2.92 5.56
N LYS A 64 0.27 -3.24 6.85
CA LYS A 64 -0.01 -4.59 7.36
C LYS A 64 -1.49 -4.96 7.22
N GLU A 65 -2.40 -4.02 7.45
CA GLU A 65 -3.83 -4.25 7.28
C GLU A 65 -4.18 -4.45 5.80
N ASP A 66 -3.68 -3.59 4.93
CA ASP A 66 -3.91 -3.65 3.49
C ASP A 66 -3.40 -4.97 2.90
N LEU A 67 -2.19 -5.40 3.27
CA LEU A 67 -1.63 -6.67 2.78
C LEU A 67 -2.49 -7.88 3.18
N LYS A 68 -3.05 -7.89 4.40
CA LYS A 68 -3.98 -8.95 4.84
C LYS A 68 -5.27 -8.97 4.03
N ASN A 69 -5.76 -7.79 3.65
CA ASN A 69 -7.01 -7.64 2.91
C ASN A 69 -6.83 -7.93 1.40
N LEU A 70 -5.67 -7.55 0.84
CA LEU A 70 -5.32 -7.79 -0.57
C LEU A 70 -4.97 -9.25 -0.83
N TYR A 71 -4.27 -9.89 0.10
CA TYR A 71 -3.75 -11.25 -0.04
C TYR A 71 -4.16 -12.12 1.16
N PRO A 72 -5.45 -12.49 1.27
CA PRO A 72 -5.92 -13.31 2.36
C PRO A 72 -5.18 -14.64 2.40
N GLU A 73 -4.92 -15.13 3.62
CA GLU A 73 -4.28 -16.42 3.90
C GLU A 73 -2.84 -16.58 3.38
N ARG A 74 -2.14 -15.46 3.15
CA ARG A 74 -0.75 -15.44 2.69
C ARG A 74 0.18 -14.75 3.67
N ASP A 75 1.42 -15.22 3.68
CA ASP A 75 2.52 -14.57 4.37
C ASP A 75 3.02 -13.42 3.48
N CYS A 76 2.75 -12.18 3.88
CA CYS A 76 3.12 -11.00 3.12
C CYS A 76 4.30 -10.27 3.74
N TYR A 77 5.21 -9.83 2.89
CA TYR A 77 6.41 -9.08 3.22
C TYR A 77 6.52 -7.87 2.31
N ALA A 78 7.17 -6.81 2.78
CA ALA A 78 7.40 -5.61 1.98
C ALA A 78 8.77 -5.03 2.26
N VAL A 79 9.47 -4.61 1.21
CA VAL A 79 10.63 -3.72 1.32
C VAL A 79 10.10 -2.29 1.41
N CYS A 80 10.28 -1.69 2.59
CA CYS A 80 9.69 -0.39 2.91
C CYS A 80 10.71 0.75 2.77
N PHE A 81 10.34 1.77 2.03
CA PHE A 81 11.09 3.00 1.80
C PHE A 81 10.38 4.19 2.45
N GLY A 82 11.12 5.24 2.79
CA GLY A 82 10.53 6.52 3.20
C GLY A 82 9.95 7.31 2.03
N VAL A 83 9.57 8.56 2.26
CA VAL A 83 9.17 9.47 1.18
C VAL A 83 10.41 9.84 0.35
N PRO A 84 10.36 9.75 -1.01
CA PRO A 84 11.44 10.25 -1.85
C PRO A 84 11.65 11.74 -1.60
N ASP A 85 12.88 12.13 -1.25
CA ASP A 85 13.28 13.53 -1.08
C ASP A 85 14.33 13.87 -2.13
N LYS A 86 14.03 14.85 -2.97
CA LYS A 86 14.95 15.32 -4.03
C LYS A 86 16.27 15.86 -3.49
N GLN A 87 16.35 16.19 -2.19
CA GLN A 87 17.59 16.65 -1.57
C GLN A 87 18.50 15.50 -1.13
N LEU A 88 17.97 14.26 -1.06
CA LEU A 88 18.68 13.07 -0.58
C LEU A 88 19.01 12.06 -1.70
N ASP A 89 18.53 12.30 -2.93
CA ASP A 89 18.92 11.61 -4.17
C ASP A 89 20.24 12.16 -4.74
#